data_AF-A0A1G3XY98-F1
#
_entry.id   AF-A0A1G3XY98-F1
#
_cell.length_a   1.000
_cell.length_b   1.000
_cell.length_c   1.000
_cell.angle_alpha   90.00
_cell.angle_beta   90.00
_cell.angle_gamma   90.00
#
_symmetry.space_group_name_H-M   'P 1'
#
loop_
_entity.id
_entity.type
_entity.pdbx_description
1 polymer ?
#
loop_
_entity_poly.entity_id
_entity_poly.type
_entity_poly.pdbx_seq_one_letter_code
_entity_poly.pdbx_strand_id
1 'polypeptide(L)'
;MNIGKRMTYLWVFTAFMLAGSPVRADTLDIRPGLRAGETYRWDYRREMEQRAKGRPDKSGASITAVTAKVLEASASGYVLEWRYGDTRVLDAAQAKALAQKDMQWVWDLAKELRFELQLAPDGQFVQLRNYEQIQPKIDQMIEHILAMAARQKNAGPAEMKQVGDMMRGMFTGRERVEALMLKDVLLLLFPFGMSLDTQAPLTYQTPLANPFGGEALQAEGTISLTSLDRTHGIATIGLDQKLSPDSMTKVLAAMARKMGENRPPPEELAKLKADITDTSRYTIDLKSGFPSKVEFKRAVFMPDGHRIDKVSFTSKRSGSSRVQGK
;
A
#
# COMPACT_ATOMS: atom_id res chain seq x y z
N MET A 1 64.14 -63.78 14.14
CA MET A 1 65.55 -63.31 14.17
C MET A 1 65.79 -62.48 12.92
N ASN A 2 66.39 -61.29 13.07
CA ASN A 2 66.71 -60.23 12.07
C ASN A 2 65.53 -59.46 11.43
N ILE A 3 65.26 -58.18 11.77
CA ILE A 3 66.02 -56.91 11.53
C ILE A 3 66.12 -56.63 10.02
N GLY A 4 65.70 -55.51 9.41
CA GLY A 4 65.21 -54.20 9.85
C GLY A 4 65.21 -53.21 8.65
N LYS A 5 64.74 -51.97 8.88
CA LYS A 5 64.79 -50.73 8.05
C LYS A 5 63.73 -50.61 6.91
N ARG A 6 62.73 -49.70 7.01
CA ARG A 6 62.71 -48.21 6.91
C ARG A 6 62.87 -47.67 5.48
N MET A 7 61.80 -47.14 4.87
CA MET A 7 61.64 -45.75 4.38
C MET A 7 60.31 -45.63 3.59
N THR A 8 59.29 -44.94 4.08
CA THR A 8 58.97 -43.50 3.92
C THR A 8 58.40 -43.14 2.53
N TYR A 9 57.07 -42.99 2.44
CA TYR A 9 56.43 -41.87 1.74
C TYR A 9 55.12 -41.52 2.45
N LEU A 10 55.17 -40.42 3.18
CA LEU A 10 54.08 -39.77 3.89
C LEU A 10 53.53 -38.68 2.95
N TRP A 11 52.33 -38.86 2.39
CA TRP A 11 51.56 -37.75 1.82
C TRP A 11 50.51 -37.35 2.85
N VAL A 12 50.79 -36.27 3.58
CA VAL A 12 49.79 -35.58 4.40
C VAL A 12 49.04 -34.62 3.46
N PHE A 13 47.83 -34.99 3.06
CA PHE A 13 46.86 -34.01 2.57
C PHE A 13 46.08 -33.49 3.77
N THR A 14 46.50 -32.35 4.31
CA THR A 14 45.69 -31.58 5.26
C THR A 14 44.56 -30.91 4.48
N ALA A 15 43.40 -31.56 4.40
CA ALA A 15 42.18 -30.90 3.97
C ALA A 15 41.71 -29.98 5.10
N PHE A 16 41.96 -28.68 4.97
CA PHE A 16 41.17 -27.66 5.68
C PHE A 16 39.74 -27.76 5.16
N MET A 17 38.90 -28.58 5.80
CA MET A 17 37.46 -28.36 5.72
C MET A 17 37.19 -27.02 6.40
N LEU A 18 37.01 -25.98 5.61
CA LEU A 18 36.24 -24.80 6.04
C LEU A 18 34.83 -25.31 6.32
N ALA A 19 34.61 -25.78 7.55
CA ALA A 19 33.27 -25.94 8.09
C ALA A 19 32.67 -24.53 8.22
N GLY A 20 32.11 -24.03 7.12
CA GLY A 20 31.20 -22.91 7.18
C GLY A 20 30.14 -23.27 8.20
N SER A 21 30.05 -22.51 9.29
CA SER A 21 29.01 -22.71 10.29
C SER A 21 27.65 -22.73 9.56
N PRO A 22 26.75 -23.69 9.83
CA PRO A 22 25.45 -23.69 9.19
C PRO A 22 24.77 -22.34 9.48
N VAL A 23 24.45 -21.60 8.42
CA VAL A 23 23.66 -20.37 8.53
C VAL A 23 22.32 -20.80 9.11
N ARG A 24 22.08 -20.47 10.38
CA ARG A 24 20.86 -20.84 11.08
C ARG A 24 19.71 -20.03 10.45
N ALA A 25 18.74 -20.74 9.87
CA ALA A 25 17.51 -20.12 9.42
C ALA A 25 16.75 -19.58 10.64
N ASP A 26 16.60 -18.25 10.71
CA ASP A 26 15.74 -17.59 11.68
C ASP A 26 14.37 -17.32 11.05
N THR A 27 13.32 -17.64 11.79
CA THR A 27 11.93 -17.35 11.42
C THR A 27 11.38 -16.15 12.20
N LEU A 28 10.48 -15.41 11.56
CA LEU A 28 9.78 -14.27 12.13
C LEU A 28 8.28 -14.39 11.87
N ASP A 29 7.51 -14.51 12.94
CA ASP A 29 6.06 -14.31 12.91
C ASP A 29 5.73 -12.86 13.22
N ILE A 30 5.04 -12.19 12.30
CA ILE A 30 4.65 -10.79 12.47
C ILE A 30 3.24 -10.75 13.04
N ARG A 31 3.15 -10.55 14.35
CA ARG A 31 1.88 -10.48 15.08
C ARG A 31 1.66 -9.08 15.65
N PRO A 32 0.41 -8.63 15.80
CA PRO A 32 0.13 -7.38 16.48
C PRO A 32 0.49 -7.48 17.97
N GLY A 33 1.34 -6.57 18.43
CA GLY A 33 1.68 -6.37 19.84
C GLY A 33 0.93 -5.16 20.43
N LEU A 34 -0.32 -4.96 20.03
CA LEU A 34 -1.08 -3.74 20.24
C LEU A 34 -1.84 -3.77 21.57
N ARG A 35 -1.94 -2.62 22.24
CA ARG A 35 -2.72 -2.47 23.48
C ARG A 35 -3.78 -1.39 23.32
N ALA A 36 -4.96 -1.64 23.89
CA ALA A 36 -6.04 -0.66 23.90
C ALA A 36 -5.56 0.69 24.48
N GLY A 37 -5.91 1.78 23.80
CA GLY A 37 -5.49 3.13 24.14
C GLY A 37 -4.18 3.59 23.50
N GLU A 38 -3.35 2.68 22.97
CA GLU A 38 -2.14 3.07 22.25
C GLU A 38 -2.49 3.87 20.98
N THR A 39 -1.64 4.84 20.65
CA THR A 39 -1.80 5.67 19.46
C THR A 39 -0.50 5.73 18.68
N TYR A 40 -0.60 5.47 17.39
CA TYR A 40 0.48 5.51 16.43
C TYR A 40 0.27 6.64 15.45
N ARG A 41 1.36 7.23 14.96
CA ARG A 41 1.33 8.38 14.07
C ARG A 41 2.35 8.21 12.96
N TRP A 42 1.97 8.57 11.75
CA TRP A 42 2.87 8.58 10.59
C TRP A 42 2.69 9.86 9.78
N ASP A 43 3.76 10.26 9.11
CA ASP A 43 3.65 11.05 7.89
C ASP A 43 3.34 10.08 6.75
N TYR A 44 2.15 10.21 6.17
CA TYR A 44 1.73 9.50 4.97
C TYR A 44 2.01 10.38 3.75
N ARG A 45 2.97 9.97 2.93
CA ARG A 45 3.41 10.72 1.75
C ARG A 45 3.00 9.99 0.48
N ARG A 46 2.49 10.75 -0.48
CA ARG A 46 2.20 10.29 -1.84
C ARG A 46 3.01 11.09 -2.84
N GLU A 47 3.48 10.42 -3.89
CA GLU A 47 4.08 11.05 -5.05
C GLU A 47 3.52 10.40 -6.31
N MET A 48 3.39 11.20 -7.36
CA MET A 48 3.05 10.73 -8.70
C MET A 48 3.94 11.46 -9.70
N GLU A 49 4.46 10.70 -10.66
CA GLU A 49 5.08 11.20 -11.87
C GLU A 49 4.42 10.50 -13.05
N GLN A 50 4.08 11.25 -14.08
CA GLN A 50 3.53 10.74 -15.33
C GLN A 50 4.14 11.48 -16.50
N ARG A 51 4.68 10.70 -17.44
CA ARG A 51 5.15 11.18 -18.74
C ARG A 51 4.36 10.49 -19.84
N ALA A 52 3.94 11.25 -20.83
CA ALA A 52 3.23 10.73 -21.99
C ALA A 52 3.63 11.54 -23.22
N LYS A 53 3.96 10.84 -24.32
CA LYS A 53 4.37 11.48 -25.57
C LYS A 53 3.33 12.50 -26.03
N GLY A 54 3.79 13.72 -26.36
CA GLY A 54 2.93 14.81 -26.83
C GLY A 54 2.03 15.44 -25.76
N ARG A 55 2.21 15.10 -24.47
CA ARG A 55 1.53 15.77 -23.36
C ARG A 55 2.55 16.33 -22.37
N PRO A 56 2.23 17.42 -21.65
CA PRO A 56 3.08 17.90 -20.57
C PRO A 56 3.25 16.83 -19.50
N ASP A 57 4.46 16.72 -18.96
CA ASP A 57 4.75 15.91 -17.80
C ASP A 57 3.89 16.37 -16.61
N LYS A 58 3.36 15.41 -15.87
CA LYS A 58 2.57 15.68 -14.67
C LYS A 58 3.28 15.09 -13.48
N SER A 59 3.42 15.88 -12.44
CA SER A 59 3.89 15.41 -11.14
C SER A 59 3.06 16.01 -10.03
N GLY A 60 3.12 15.37 -8.87
CA GLY A 60 2.48 15.87 -7.67
C GLY A 60 2.99 15.12 -6.46
N ALA A 61 3.02 15.81 -5.32
CA ALA A 61 3.38 15.17 -4.07
C ALA A 61 2.62 15.82 -2.91
N SER A 62 2.25 15.00 -1.94
CA SER A 62 1.58 15.46 -0.72
C SER A 62 2.07 14.69 0.50
N ILE A 63 1.97 15.31 1.67
CA ILE A 63 2.15 14.67 2.96
C ILE A 63 0.91 14.92 3.80
N THR A 64 0.35 13.87 4.35
CA THR A 64 -0.82 13.91 5.24
C THR A 64 -0.41 13.29 6.57
N ALA A 65 -0.70 13.97 7.68
CA ALA A 65 -0.55 13.36 9.00
C ALA A 65 -1.63 12.29 9.17
N VAL A 66 -1.28 11.09 9.62
CA VAL A 66 -2.26 10.02 9.87
C VAL A 66 -2.05 9.41 11.24
N THR A 67 -3.15 8.97 11.86
CA THR A 67 -3.12 8.37 13.19
C THR A 67 -3.92 7.08 13.23
N ALA A 68 -3.39 6.08 13.92
CA ALA A 68 -4.11 4.88 14.31
C ALA A 68 -4.20 4.82 15.84
N LYS A 69 -5.41 4.79 16.41
CA LYS A 69 -5.64 4.56 17.83
C LYS A 69 -6.23 3.17 18.03
N VAL A 70 -5.66 2.37 18.92
CA VAL A 70 -6.20 1.07 19.28
C VAL A 70 -7.41 1.29 20.18
N LEU A 71 -8.62 1.07 19.66
CA LEU A 71 -9.86 1.18 20.43
C LEU A 71 -10.06 -0.06 21.30
N GLU A 72 -9.86 -1.23 20.71
CA GLU A 72 -10.07 -2.53 21.33
C GLU A 72 -8.89 -3.45 21.02
N ALA A 73 -8.47 -4.23 22.02
CA ALA A 73 -7.44 -5.26 21.88
C ALA A 73 -7.81 -6.42 22.81
N SER A 74 -8.05 -7.61 22.24
CA SER A 74 -8.42 -8.81 22.98
C SER A 74 -7.90 -10.06 22.27
N ALA A 75 -8.12 -11.24 22.87
CA ALA A 75 -7.77 -12.50 22.23
C ALA A 75 -8.56 -12.76 20.92
N SER A 76 -9.71 -12.10 20.73
CA SER A 76 -10.53 -12.26 19.52
C SER A 76 -10.15 -11.29 18.39
N GLY A 77 -9.23 -10.37 18.63
CA GLY A 77 -8.74 -9.42 17.63
C GLY A 77 -8.64 -7.99 18.13
N TYR A 78 -8.65 -7.05 17.18
CA TYR A 78 -8.40 -5.64 17.43
C TYR A 78 -9.40 -4.76 16.69
N VAL A 79 -9.59 -3.55 17.21
CA VAL A 79 -10.25 -2.47 16.46
C VAL A 79 -9.37 -1.24 16.49
N LEU A 80 -9.03 -0.73 15.30
CA LEU A 80 -8.25 0.49 15.13
C LEU A 80 -9.15 1.63 14.64
N GLU A 81 -9.07 2.77 15.31
CA GLU A 81 -9.53 4.04 14.75
C GLU A 81 -8.43 4.61 13.85
N TRP A 82 -8.70 4.74 12.55
CA TRP A 82 -7.82 5.42 11.61
C TRP A 82 -8.38 6.80 11.26
N ARG A 83 -7.52 7.82 11.32
CA ARG A 83 -7.87 9.21 10.97
C ARG A 83 -6.82 9.85 10.08
N TYR A 84 -7.30 10.63 9.12
CA TYR A 84 -6.49 11.55 8.34
C TYR A 84 -6.48 12.93 9.01
N GLY A 85 -5.32 13.54 9.07
CA GLY A 85 -5.10 14.90 9.56
C GLY A 85 -4.84 15.86 8.40
N ASP A 86 -4.10 16.93 8.69
CA ASP A 86 -3.80 17.94 7.70
C ASP A 86 -2.94 17.39 6.55
N THR A 87 -3.29 17.82 5.34
CA THR A 87 -2.58 17.49 4.11
C THR A 87 -1.85 18.72 3.59
N ARG A 88 -0.56 18.56 3.31
CA ARG A 88 0.28 19.56 2.67
C ARG A 88 0.70 19.07 1.29
N VAL A 89 0.25 19.79 0.26
CA VAL A 89 0.74 19.62 -1.11
C VAL A 89 2.13 20.26 -1.21
N LEU A 90 3.09 19.54 -1.79
CA LEU A 90 4.50 19.94 -1.80
C LEU A 90 4.87 20.80 -3.00
N ASP A 91 4.12 20.68 -4.10
CA ASP A 91 4.29 21.55 -5.26
C ASP A 91 3.48 22.83 -5.06
N ALA A 92 4.15 24.00 -5.14
CA ALA A 92 3.53 25.28 -4.83
C ALA A 92 2.49 25.72 -5.86
N ALA A 93 2.67 25.37 -7.14
CA ALA A 93 1.72 25.71 -8.20
C ALA A 93 0.46 24.86 -8.07
N GLN A 94 0.61 23.56 -7.81
CA GLN A 94 -0.48 22.64 -7.51
C GLN A 94 -1.18 23.01 -6.21
N ALA A 95 -0.44 23.37 -5.15
CA ALA A 95 -1.02 23.85 -3.90
C ALA A 95 -1.86 25.10 -4.14
N LYS A 96 -1.39 26.07 -4.93
CA LYS A 96 -2.15 27.27 -5.28
C LYS A 96 -3.39 26.95 -6.12
N ALA A 97 -3.31 26.01 -7.06
CA ALA A 97 -4.45 25.56 -7.84
C ALA A 97 -5.50 24.82 -6.98
N LEU A 98 -5.05 24.03 -6.00
CA LEU A 98 -5.89 23.29 -5.06
C LEU A 98 -6.35 24.14 -3.86
N ALA A 99 -5.74 25.31 -3.61
CA ALA A 99 -6.17 26.27 -2.58
C ALA A 99 -7.45 27.04 -2.97
N GLN A 100 -8.07 26.72 -4.11
CA GLN A 100 -9.44 27.15 -4.39
C GLN A 100 -10.37 26.64 -3.28
N LYS A 101 -11.24 27.51 -2.77
CA LYS A 101 -12.10 27.25 -1.58
C LYS A 101 -12.84 25.91 -1.65
N ASP A 102 -13.17 25.44 -2.85
CA ASP A 102 -13.98 24.25 -3.02
C ASP A 102 -13.23 22.92 -2.74
N MET A 103 -11.90 22.87 -2.92
CA MET A 103 -11.07 21.69 -2.59
C MET A 103 -10.74 21.58 -1.10
N GLN A 104 -10.65 22.72 -0.40
CA GLN A 104 -10.43 22.76 1.04
C GLN A 104 -11.54 22.01 1.80
N TRP A 105 -12.80 22.16 1.36
CA TRP A 105 -13.93 21.45 1.94
C TRP A 105 -13.78 19.92 1.85
N VAL A 106 -13.26 19.40 0.74
CA VAL A 106 -13.03 17.95 0.56
C VAL A 106 -11.98 17.44 1.55
N TRP A 107 -10.92 18.22 1.80
CA TRP A 107 -9.91 17.88 2.81
C TRP A 107 -10.44 18.00 4.24
N ASP A 108 -11.30 18.97 4.52
CA ASP A 108 -11.93 19.13 5.82
C ASP A 108 -12.88 17.97 6.11
N LEU A 109 -13.69 17.57 5.14
CA LEU A 109 -14.55 16.40 5.27
C LEU A 109 -13.72 15.11 5.44
N ALA A 110 -12.60 14.97 4.71
CA ALA A 110 -11.70 13.83 4.88
C ALA A 110 -11.10 13.73 6.30
N LYS A 111 -10.87 14.87 6.97
CA LYS A 111 -10.40 14.92 8.38
C LYS A 111 -11.50 14.52 9.37
N GLU A 112 -12.76 14.71 9.03
CA GLU A 112 -13.89 14.25 9.83
C GLU A 112 -14.08 12.74 9.78
N LEU A 113 -13.63 12.08 8.71
CA LEU A 113 -13.77 10.63 8.55
C LEU A 113 -12.99 9.89 9.65
N ARG A 114 -13.68 8.94 10.27
CA ARG A 114 -13.17 8.03 11.29
C ARG A 114 -13.38 6.62 10.78
N PHE A 115 -12.32 5.91 10.40
CA PHE A 115 -12.46 4.52 9.96
C PHE A 115 -12.19 3.58 11.13
N GLU A 116 -13.13 2.69 11.44
CA GLU A 116 -12.96 1.65 12.44
C GLU A 116 -12.60 0.33 11.78
N LEU A 117 -11.31 0.02 11.74
CA LEU A 117 -10.76 -1.17 11.11
C LEU A 117 -10.83 -2.32 12.09
N GLN A 118 -11.64 -3.33 11.80
CA GLN A 118 -11.65 -4.57 12.56
C GLN A 118 -10.55 -5.49 12.03
N LEU A 119 -9.69 -5.96 12.93
CA LEU A 119 -8.62 -6.90 12.63
C LEU A 119 -8.82 -8.22 13.38
N ALA A 120 -8.44 -9.32 12.75
CA ALA A 120 -8.36 -10.64 13.36
C ALA A 120 -7.21 -10.70 14.39
N PRO A 121 -7.12 -11.76 15.23
CA PRO A 121 -6.05 -11.91 16.22
C PRO A 121 -4.62 -11.86 15.64
N ASP A 122 -4.45 -12.24 14.38
CA ASP A 122 -3.20 -12.18 13.64
C ASP A 122 -2.91 -10.83 12.98
N GLY A 123 -3.84 -9.87 13.10
CA GLY A 123 -3.74 -8.52 12.54
C GLY A 123 -4.27 -8.35 11.12
N GLN A 124 -4.77 -9.43 10.50
CA GLN A 124 -5.40 -9.35 9.18
C GLN A 124 -6.67 -8.51 9.22
N PHE A 125 -6.85 -7.66 8.21
CA PHE A 125 -8.05 -6.83 8.08
C PHE A 125 -9.27 -7.69 7.79
N VAL A 126 -10.34 -7.49 8.56
CA VAL A 126 -11.60 -8.22 8.43
C VAL A 126 -12.65 -7.35 7.73
N GLN A 127 -12.90 -6.15 8.26
CA GLN A 127 -13.91 -5.23 7.73
C GLN A 127 -13.79 -3.83 8.31
N LEU A 128 -14.44 -2.87 7.65
CA LEU A 128 -14.74 -1.54 8.14
C LEU A 128 -16.01 -1.60 8.99
N ARG A 129 -15.83 -1.65 10.32
CA ARG A 129 -16.91 -1.87 11.30
C ARG A 129 -17.99 -0.80 11.23
N ASN A 130 -17.60 0.45 10.99
CA ASN A 130 -18.50 1.60 10.96
C ASN A 130 -18.85 2.07 9.53
N TYR A 131 -18.89 1.14 8.57
CA TYR A 131 -19.22 1.42 7.16
C TYR A 131 -20.49 2.27 6.97
N GLU A 132 -21.57 1.98 7.70
CA GLU A 132 -22.85 2.71 7.60
C GLU A 132 -22.72 4.21 7.96
N GLN A 133 -21.70 4.58 8.75
CA GLN A 133 -21.42 5.99 9.08
C GLN A 133 -20.55 6.67 8.01
N ILE A 134 -19.77 5.89 7.25
CA ILE A 134 -18.83 6.37 6.24
C ILE A 134 -19.51 6.58 4.89
N GLN A 135 -20.43 5.69 4.50
CA GLN A 135 -21.10 5.78 3.21
C GLN A 135 -21.78 7.15 2.96
N PRO A 136 -22.57 7.72 3.89
CA PRO A 136 -23.21 9.01 3.67
C PRO A 136 -22.20 10.15 3.49
N LYS A 137 -21.04 10.07 4.14
CA LYS A 137 -19.97 11.07 4.01
C LYS A 137 -19.29 10.97 2.64
N ILE A 138 -19.12 9.76 2.10
CA ILE A 138 -18.65 9.55 0.73
C ILE A 138 -19.65 10.15 -0.26
N ASP A 139 -20.95 9.92 -0.07
CA ASP A 139 -21.98 10.49 -0.95
C ASP A 139 -21.95 12.03 -0.93
N GLN A 140 -21.77 12.64 0.25
CA GLN A 140 -21.56 14.10 0.37
C GLN A 140 -20.31 14.58 -0.37
N MET A 141 -19.19 13.84 -0.30
CA MET A 141 -17.99 14.15 -1.08
C MET A 141 -18.26 14.12 -2.59
N ILE A 142 -18.98 13.11 -3.08
CA ILE A 142 -19.31 12.97 -4.49
C ILE A 142 -20.17 14.14 -4.96
N GLU A 143 -21.24 14.48 -4.24
CA GLU A 143 -22.13 15.59 -4.60
C GLU A 143 -21.39 16.92 -4.69
N HIS A 144 -20.49 17.19 -3.74
CA HIS A 144 -19.68 18.41 -3.78
C HIS A 144 -18.72 18.43 -4.98
N ILE A 145 -18.11 17.30 -5.31
CA ILE A 145 -17.25 17.16 -6.51
C ILE A 145 -18.04 17.41 -7.80
N LEU A 146 -19.25 16.88 -7.90
CA LEU A 146 -20.12 17.10 -9.05
C LEU A 146 -20.54 18.57 -9.17
N ALA A 147 -20.92 19.20 -8.05
CA ALA A 147 -21.28 20.61 -8.02
C ALA A 147 -20.12 21.52 -8.47
N MET A 148 -18.88 21.21 -8.05
CA MET A 148 -17.69 21.90 -8.54
C MET A 148 -17.48 21.71 -10.03
N ALA A 149 -17.54 20.47 -10.52
CA ALA A 149 -17.32 20.14 -11.92
C ALA A 149 -18.34 20.82 -12.84
N ALA A 150 -19.62 20.84 -12.44
CA ALA A 150 -20.70 21.49 -13.18
C ALA A 150 -20.43 23.00 -13.35
N ARG A 151 -19.97 23.68 -12.29
CA ARG A 151 -19.62 25.11 -12.33
C ARG A 151 -18.42 25.40 -13.23
N GLN A 152 -17.41 24.53 -13.24
CA GLN A 152 -16.16 24.77 -13.98
C GLN A 152 -16.25 24.40 -15.46
N LYS A 153 -16.98 23.34 -15.81
CA LYS A 153 -16.99 22.78 -17.17
C LYS A 153 -18.20 23.18 -18.01
N ASN A 154 -19.15 23.94 -17.45
CA ASN A 154 -20.43 24.26 -18.09
C ASN A 154 -21.13 23.01 -18.64
N ALA A 155 -21.00 21.90 -17.92
CA ALA A 155 -21.50 20.60 -18.34
C ALA A 155 -23.00 20.48 -18.09
N GLY A 156 -23.73 19.80 -18.98
CA GLY A 156 -25.18 19.67 -18.90
C GLY A 156 -25.64 18.79 -17.73
N PRO A 157 -26.88 18.96 -17.21
CA PRO A 157 -27.41 18.17 -16.10
C PRO A 157 -27.37 16.65 -16.33
N ALA A 158 -27.63 16.20 -17.57
CA ALA A 158 -27.61 14.78 -17.91
C ALA A 158 -26.20 14.17 -17.83
N GLU A 159 -25.18 14.91 -18.28
CA GLU A 159 -23.78 14.50 -18.20
C GLU A 159 -23.33 14.41 -16.73
N MET A 160 -23.66 15.42 -15.92
CA MET A 160 -23.34 15.41 -14.48
C MET A 160 -24.03 14.27 -13.74
N LYS A 161 -25.28 13.94 -14.10
CA LYS A 161 -25.98 12.77 -13.54
C LYS A 161 -25.25 11.47 -13.88
N GLN A 162 -24.84 11.29 -15.14
CA GLN A 162 -24.11 10.08 -15.57
C GLN A 162 -22.76 9.94 -14.84
N VAL A 163 -22.00 11.04 -14.72
CA VAL A 163 -20.75 11.05 -13.96
C VAL A 163 -20.99 10.72 -12.49
N GLY A 164 -22.03 11.29 -11.88
CA GLY A 164 -22.39 11.02 -10.50
C GLY A 164 -22.80 9.58 -10.23
N ASP A 165 -23.62 9.00 -11.11
CA ASP A 165 -24.03 7.59 -11.01
C ASP A 165 -22.82 6.66 -11.19
N MET A 166 -21.88 6.99 -12.09
CA MET A 166 -20.62 6.28 -12.23
C MET A 166 -19.77 6.35 -10.95
N MET A 167 -19.61 7.55 -10.37
CA MET A 167 -18.84 7.73 -9.13
C MET A 167 -19.46 6.98 -7.96
N ARG A 168 -20.78 7.08 -7.74
CA ARG A 168 -21.50 6.30 -6.72
C ARG A 168 -21.35 4.80 -6.93
N GLY A 169 -21.44 4.34 -8.19
CA GLY A 169 -21.22 2.95 -8.55
C GLY A 169 -19.84 2.40 -8.19
N MET A 170 -18.81 3.26 -8.08
CA MET A 170 -17.49 2.85 -7.62
C MET A 170 -17.44 2.56 -6.12
N PHE A 171 -18.27 3.24 -5.32
CA PHE A 171 -18.32 3.11 -3.86
C PHE A 171 -19.56 2.33 -3.38
N THR A 172 -20.24 1.61 -4.27
CA THR A 172 -21.40 0.81 -3.88
C THR A 172 -20.97 -0.47 -3.16
N GLY A 173 -21.33 -0.58 -1.88
CA GLY A 173 -21.04 -1.74 -1.06
C GLY A 173 -19.75 -1.61 -0.26
N ARG A 174 -19.70 -2.32 0.87
CA ARG A 174 -18.63 -2.21 1.86
C ARG A 174 -17.26 -2.54 1.29
N GLU A 175 -17.16 -3.64 0.55
CA GLU A 175 -15.90 -4.16 0.03
C GLU A 175 -15.26 -3.18 -0.96
N ARG A 176 -16.07 -2.45 -1.74
CA ARG A 176 -15.57 -1.43 -2.67
C ARG A 176 -15.09 -0.19 -1.93
N VAL A 177 -15.81 0.25 -0.91
CA VAL A 177 -15.37 1.35 -0.05
C VAL A 177 -14.06 0.99 0.63
N GLU A 178 -13.93 -0.21 1.19
CA GLU A 178 -12.69 -0.71 1.79
C GLU A 178 -11.55 -0.72 0.76
N ALA A 179 -11.76 -1.31 -0.42
CA ALA A 179 -10.75 -1.40 -1.45
C ALA A 179 -10.27 -0.02 -1.97
N LEU A 180 -11.15 0.98 -2.04
CA LEU A 180 -10.81 2.30 -2.59
C LEU A 180 -10.29 3.27 -1.52
N MET A 181 -10.93 3.31 -0.35
CA MET A 181 -10.63 4.27 0.71
C MET A 181 -9.52 3.80 1.64
N LEU A 182 -9.34 2.49 1.79
CA LEU A 182 -8.37 1.90 2.73
C LEU A 182 -7.14 1.31 2.05
N LYS A 183 -7.03 1.31 0.71
CA LYS A 183 -5.90 0.66 -0.01
C LYS A 183 -4.52 0.94 0.58
N ASP A 184 -4.23 2.19 0.94
CA ASP A 184 -2.91 2.57 1.45
C ASP A 184 -2.78 2.29 2.96
N VAL A 185 -3.90 2.23 3.70
CA VAL A 185 -3.92 1.76 5.09
C VAL A 185 -3.68 0.25 5.13
N LEU A 186 -4.26 -0.50 4.19
CA LEU A 186 -4.03 -1.93 4.03
C LEU A 186 -2.58 -2.25 3.64
N LEU A 187 -1.88 -1.36 2.92
CA LEU A 187 -0.42 -1.49 2.74
C LEU A 187 0.31 -1.49 4.09
N LEU A 188 -0.07 -0.62 5.03
CA LEU A 188 0.57 -0.56 6.34
C LEU A 188 0.27 -1.80 7.20
N LEU A 189 -0.90 -2.40 7.04
CA LEU A 189 -1.31 -3.63 7.74
C LEU A 189 -0.80 -4.92 7.08
N PHE A 190 -0.35 -4.83 5.82
CA PHE A 190 0.01 -5.99 5.00
C PHE A 190 0.95 -7.00 5.68
N PRO A 191 2.01 -6.59 6.41
CA PRO A 191 2.93 -7.56 7.02
C PRO A 191 2.33 -8.40 8.15
N PHE A 192 1.21 -7.99 8.76
CA PHE A 192 0.60 -8.75 9.85
C PHE A 192 0.19 -10.16 9.41
N GLY A 193 0.28 -11.12 10.32
CA GLY A 193 -0.08 -12.51 10.07
C GLY A 193 0.92 -13.30 9.21
N MET A 194 1.97 -12.65 8.70
CA MET A 194 3.02 -13.34 7.94
C MET A 194 4.00 -14.09 8.84
N SER A 195 4.44 -15.24 8.36
CA SER A 195 5.56 -16.01 8.88
C SER A 195 6.64 -16.05 7.81
N LEU A 196 7.81 -15.47 8.08
CA LEU A 196 8.90 -15.34 7.11
C LEU A 196 10.18 -16.00 7.62
N ASP A 197 10.94 -16.58 6.68
CA ASP A 197 12.25 -17.17 6.93
C ASP A 197 13.34 -16.27 6.31
N THR A 198 14.44 -16.07 7.04
CA THR A 198 15.62 -15.31 6.56
C THR A 198 16.35 -15.95 5.38
N GLN A 199 16.18 -17.26 5.16
CA GLN A 199 16.86 -18.04 4.11
C GLN A 199 15.93 -18.46 2.97
N ALA A 200 14.61 -18.35 3.15
CA ALA A 200 13.63 -18.80 2.17
C ALA A 200 12.59 -17.70 1.88
N PRO A 201 12.75 -16.96 0.76
CA PRO A 201 11.73 -16.04 0.28
C PRO A 201 10.41 -16.77 -0.01
N LEU A 202 9.29 -16.12 0.32
CA LEU A 202 7.96 -16.60 0.00
C LEU A 202 7.57 -16.13 -1.40
N THR A 203 7.43 -17.05 -2.34
CA THR A 203 6.88 -16.78 -3.67
C THR A 203 5.39 -17.08 -3.72
N TYR A 204 4.61 -16.25 -4.41
CA TYR A 204 3.17 -16.45 -4.54
C TYR A 204 2.65 -16.04 -5.92
N GLN A 205 1.48 -16.58 -6.26
CA GLN A 205 0.62 -16.07 -7.33
C GLN A 205 -0.72 -15.71 -6.72
N THR A 206 -1.27 -14.55 -7.09
CA THR A 206 -2.51 -14.06 -6.50
C THR A 206 -3.39 -13.34 -7.53
N PRO A 207 -4.71 -13.55 -7.50
CA PRO A 207 -5.65 -12.72 -8.20
C PRO A 207 -5.88 -11.42 -7.42
N LEU A 208 -5.62 -10.28 -8.04
CA LEU A 208 -5.96 -8.96 -7.53
C LEU A 208 -7.32 -8.50 -8.07
N ALA A 209 -8.12 -7.85 -7.22
CA ALA A 209 -9.39 -7.28 -7.65
C ALA A 209 -9.19 -6.21 -8.73
N ASN A 210 -10.03 -6.22 -9.77
CA ASN A 210 -10.07 -5.15 -10.75
C ASN A 210 -10.85 -3.96 -10.16
N PRO A 211 -10.26 -2.75 -10.07
CA PRO A 211 -10.91 -1.60 -9.44
C PRO A 211 -12.20 -1.16 -10.15
N PHE A 212 -12.37 -1.50 -11.42
CA PHE A 212 -13.59 -1.22 -12.18
C PHE A 212 -14.56 -2.41 -12.22
N GLY A 213 -14.28 -3.48 -11.46
CA GLY A 213 -14.97 -4.77 -11.52
C GLY A 213 -14.57 -5.61 -12.73
N GLY A 214 -15.18 -6.79 -12.87
CA GLY A 214 -14.85 -7.74 -13.93
C GLY A 214 -13.78 -8.74 -13.52
N GLU A 215 -13.03 -9.26 -14.49
CA GLU A 215 -12.00 -10.28 -14.27
C GLU A 215 -10.87 -9.78 -13.39
N ALA A 216 -10.38 -10.66 -12.50
CA ALA A 216 -9.24 -10.40 -11.64
C ALA A 216 -7.94 -10.23 -12.45
N LEU A 217 -7.02 -9.43 -11.90
CA LEU A 217 -5.70 -9.16 -12.45
C LEU A 217 -4.73 -10.17 -11.83
N GLN A 218 -4.07 -10.99 -12.64
CA GLN A 218 -3.13 -11.98 -12.09
C GLN A 218 -1.81 -11.30 -11.75
N ALA A 219 -1.25 -11.63 -10.60
CA ALA A 219 0.06 -11.14 -10.18
C ALA A 219 0.88 -12.28 -9.59
N GLU A 220 2.20 -12.18 -9.77
CA GLU A 220 3.17 -13.01 -9.10
C GLU A 220 4.11 -12.13 -8.28
N GLY A 221 4.58 -12.63 -7.15
CA GLY A 221 5.45 -11.85 -6.29
C GLY A 221 6.33 -12.69 -5.38
N THR A 222 7.30 -12.01 -4.78
CA THR A 222 8.25 -12.56 -3.82
C THR A 222 8.30 -11.67 -2.60
N ILE A 223 8.17 -12.25 -1.41
CA ILE A 223 8.35 -11.60 -0.11
C ILE A 223 9.63 -12.14 0.51
N SER A 224 10.52 -11.26 0.95
CA SER A 224 11.80 -11.64 1.57
C SER A 224 11.99 -10.94 2.91
N LEU A 225 12.37 -11.71 3.94
CA LEU A 225 12.89 -11.15 5.19
C LEU A 225 14.36 -10.77 4.97
N THR A 226 14.59 -9.51 4.62
CA THR A 226 15.93 -9.01 4.24
C THR A 226 16.86 -8.74 5.42
N SER A 227 16.31 -8.52 6.62
CA SER A 227 17.07 -8.30 7.85
C SER A 227 16.21 -8.56 9.09
N LEU A 228 16.81 -9.14 10.12
CA LEU A 228 16.19 -9.37 11.43
C LEU A 228 17.19 -8.99 12.54
N ASP A 229 16.91 -7.91 13.24
CA ASP A 229 17.69 -7.42 14.38
C ASP A 229 16.83 -7.50 15.64
N ARG A 230 16.94 -8.63 16.36
CA ARG A 230 16.19 -8.84 17.60
C ARG A 230 16.68 -7.95 18.74
N THR A 231 17.94 -7.51 18.72
CA THR A 231 18.52 -6.67 19.77
C THR A 231 17.91 -5.28 19.74
N HIS A 232 17.74 -4.70 18.55
CA HIS A 232 17.09 -3.40 18.39
C HIS A 232 15.57 -3.50 18.16
N GLY A 233 15.04 -4.73 18.04
CA GLY A 233 13.62 -4.98 17.84
C GLY A 233 13.12 -4.53 16.47
N ILE A 234 13.93 -4.71 15.42
CA ILE A 234 13.61 -4.26 14.06
C ILE A 234 13.74 -5.41 13.06
N ALA A 235 12.81 -5.49 12.10
CA ALA A 235 12.94 -6.34 10.93
C ALA A 235 12.71 -5.56 9.64
N THR A 236 13.32 -5.97 8.53
CA THR A 236 13.09 -5.37 7.22
C THR A 236 12.60 -6.40 6.21
N ILE A 237 11.49 -6.10 5.55
CA ILE A 237 10.84 -6.97 4.57
C ILE A 237 10.87 -6.28 3.22
N GLY A 238 11.24 -7.03 2.19
CA GLY A 238 11.11 -6.63 0.78
C GLY A 238 9.97 -7.38 0.11
N LEU A 239 9.22 -6.69 -0.74
CA LEU A 239 8.20 -7.25 -1.61
C LEU A 239 8.48 -6.79 -3.04
N ASP A 240 8.54 -7.72 -3.96
CA ASP A 240 8.53 -7.46 -5.41
C ASP A 240 7.37 -8.20 -6.03
N GLN A 241 6.54 -7.51 -6.81
CA GLN A 241 5.36 -8.08 -7.46
C GLN A 241 5.25 -7.57 -8.89
N LYS A 242 4.84 -8.44 -9.80
CA LYS A 242 4.58 -8.12 -11.20
C LYS A 242 3.18 -8.58 -11.58
N LEU A 243 2.43 -7.71 -12.24
CA LEU A 243 1.12 -8.07 -12.80
C LEU A 243 1.31 -8.68 -14.19
N SER A 244 0.38 -9.54 -14.56
CA SER A 244 0.35 -10.18 -15.87
C SER A 244 0.24 -9.13 -17.00
N PRO A 245 0.88 -9.34 -18.16
CA PRO A 245 0.88 -8.37 -19.25
C PRO A 245 -0.50 -7.97 -19.81
N ASP A 246 -1.51 -8.83 -19.62
CA ASP A 246 -2.90 -8.61 -20.02
C ASP A 246 -3.72 -7.81 -18.98
N SER A 247 -3.16 -7.54 -17.80
CA SER A 247 -3.84 -6.83 -16.72
C SER A 247 -4.35 -5.45 -17.15
N MET A 248 -3.56 -4.70 -17.94
CA MET A 248 -3.98 -3.39 -18.45
C MET A 248 -5.20 -3.50 -19.36
N THR A 249 -5.20 -4.49 -20.26
CA THR A 249 -6.33 -4.74 -21.17
C THR A 249 -7.60 -5.08 -20.39
N LYS A 250 -7.51 -5.89 -19.33
CA LYS A 250 -8.64 -6.22 -18.44
C LYS A 250 -9.19 -4.99 -17.72
N VAL A 251 -8.33 -4.13 -17.18
CA VAL A 251 -8.72 -2.87 -16.53
C VAL A 251 -9.44 -1.96 -17.53
N LEU A 252 -8.86 -1.75 -18.71
CA LEU A 252 -9.43 -0.88 -19.73
C LEU A 252 -10.75 -1.42 -20.28
N ALA A 253 -10.87 -2.74 -20.49
CA ALA A 253 -12.12 -3.37 -20.93
C ALA A 253 -13.23 -3.25 -19.87
N ALA A 254 -12.90 -3.32 -18.58
CA ALA A 254 -13.86 -3.09 -17.49
C ALA A 254 -14.30 -1.62 -17.42
N MET A 255 -13.36 -0.69 -17.58
CA MET A 255 -13.65 0.74 -17.64
C MET A 255 -14.52 1.10 -18.85
N ALA A 256 -14.17 0.61 -20.04
CA ALA A 256 -14.91 0.85 -21.28
C ALA A 256 -16.37 0.34 -21.20
N ARG A 257 -16.61 -0.80 -20.55
CA ARG A 257 -17.97 -1.31 -20.28
C ARG A 257 -18.83 -0.34 -19.47
N LYS A 258 -18.23 0.45 -18.58
CA LYS A 258 -18.93 1.48 -17.79
C LYS A 258 -19.18 2.78 -18.57
N MET A 259 -18.48 3.00 -19.69
CA MET A 259 -18.61 4.22 -20.51
C MET A 259 -19.75 4.15 -21.55
N GLY A 260 -20.36 2.98 -21.77
CA GLY A 260 -21.45 2.82 -22.73
C GLY A 260 -21.03 3.09 -24.17
N GLU A 261 -21.78 3.93 -24.87
CA GLU A 261 -21.56 4.25 -26.30
C GLU A 261 -20.27 5.03 -26.58
N ASN A 262 -19.70 5.71 -25.57
CA ASN A 262 -18.45 6.46 -25.69
C ASN A 262 -17.19 5.60 -25.49
N ARG A 263 -17.31 4.27 -25.59
CA ARG A 263 -16.19 3.35 -25.36
C ARG A 263 -15.18 3.40 -26.52
N PRO A 264 -13.87 3.34 -26.25
CA PRO A 264 -12.87 3.13 -27.30
C PRO A 264 -13.12 1.79 -28.02
N PRO A 265 -12.78 1.68 -29.32
CA PRO A 265 -12.88 0.43 -30.05
C PRO A 265 -12.04 -0.69 -29.39
N PRO A 266 -12.54 -1.94 -29.33
CA PRO A 266 -11.81 -3.05 -28.70
C PRO A 266 -10.39 -3.25 -29.26
N GLU A 267 -10.20 -3.03 -30.56
CA GLU A 267 -8.91 -3.12 -31.23
C GLU A 267 -7.89 -2.07 -30.76
N GLU A 268 -8.34 -0.91 -30.28
CA GLU A 268 -7.45 0.09 -29.70
C GLU A 268 -7.06 -0.30 -28.27
N LEU A 269 -8.00 -0.84 -27.49
CA LEU A 269 -7.74 -1.33 -26.15
C LEU A 269 -6.79 -2.52 -26.13
N ALA A 270 -6.88 -3.40 -27.14
CA ALA A 270 -6.01 -4.58 -27.28
C ALA A 270 -4.55 -4.23 -27.62
N LYS A 271 -4.29 -3.05 -28.21
CA LYS A 271 -2.94 -2.57 -28.50
C LYS A 271 -2.23 -2.02 -27.28
N LEU A 272 -2.98 -1.69 -26.22
CA LEU A 272 -2.45 -1.12 -24.99
C LEU A 272 -1.91 -2.23 -24.08
N LYS A 273 -0.60 -2.45 -24.18
CA LYS A 273 0.17 -3.27 -23.24
C LYS A 273 0.83 -2.38 -22.20
N ALA A 274 0.90 -2.87 -20.97
CA ALA A 274 1.70 -2.22 -19.94
C ALA A 274 2.46 -3.25 -19.11
N ASP A 275 3.69 -2.90 -18.74
CA ASP A 275 4.39 -3.61 -17.67
C ASP A 275 4.06 -2.89 -16.35
N ILE A 276 3.48 -3.62 -15.40
CA ILE A 276 3.09 -3.09 -14.10
C ILE A 276 3.86 -3.86 -13.04
N THR A 277 4.69 -3.12 -12.31
CA THR A 277 5.50 -3.67 -11.22
C THR A 277 5.23 -2.90 -9.94
N ASP A 278 5.17 -3.63 -8.84
CA ASP A 278 5.05 -3.11 -7.49
C ASP A 278 6.29 -3.52 -6.70
N THR A 279 6.88 -2.58 -5.99
CA THR A 279 7.99 -2.83 -5.08
C THR A 279 7.66 -2.20 -3.73
N SER A 280 7.84 -2.94 -2.65
CA SER A 280 7.62 -2.43 -1.30
C SER A 280 8.75 -2.80 -0.35
N ARG A 281 9.00 -1.92 0.61
CA ARG A 281 9.91 -2.15 1.73
C ARG A 281 9.24 -1.74 3.03
N TYR A 282 9.31 -2.62 4.02
CA TYR A 282 8.76 -2.40 5.35
C TYR A 282 9.88 -2.47 6.38
N THR A 283 9.96 -1.49 7.27
CA THR A 283 10.78 -1.56 8.49
C THR A 283 9.86 -1.73 9.68
N ILE A 284 9.78 -2.95 10.21
CA ILE A 284 8.85 -3.36 11.26
C ILE A 284 9.46 -3.12 12.64
N ASP A 285 8.68 -2.51 13.53
CA ASP A 285 8.95 -2.51 14.96
C ASP A 285 8.41 -3.82 15.56
N LEU A 286 9.30 -4.69 16.04
CA LEU A 286 8.94 -6.04 16.50
C LEU A 286 8.10 -6.04 17.78
N LYS A 287 8.06 -4.93 18.53
CA LYS A 287 7.27 -4.82 19.75
C LYS A 287 5.79 -4.65 19.44
N SER A 288 5.46 -3.75 18.53
CA SER A 288 4.07 -3.48 18.11
C SER A 288 3.63 -4.32 16.92
N GLY A 289 4.59 -4.79 16.11
CA GLY A 289 4.38 -5.40 14.81
C GLY A 289 4.02 -4.39 13.70
N PHE A 290 3.82 -3.11 14.03
CA PHE A 290 3.57 -2.09 13.02
C PHE A 290 4.84 -1.71 12.26
N PRO A 291 4.72 -1.34 10.97
CA PRO A 291 5.82 -0.71 10.26
C PRO A 291 6.13 0.69 10.83
N SER A 292 7.36 0.88 11.27
CA SER A 292 7.93 2.20 11.52
C SER A 292 8.20 2.97 10.23
N LYS A 293 8.45 2.25 9.12
CA LYS A 293 8.58 2.81 7.77
C LYS A 293 7.94 1.87 6.75
N VAL A 294 7.21 2.43 5.79
CA VAL A 294 6.73 1.75 4.59
C VAL A 294 7.15 2.58 3.39
N GLU A 295 7.66 1.92 2.37
CA GLU A 295 7.92 2.50 1.05
C GLU A 295 7.28 1.58 0.03
N PHE A 296 6.37 2.12 -0.78
CA PHE A 296 5.72 1.42 -1.88
C PHE A 296 5.94 2.22 -3.15
N LYS A 297 6.20 1.53 -4.25
CA LYS A 297 6.30 2.10 -5.59
C LYS A 297 5.59 1.18 -6.57
N ARG A 298 4.62 1.72 -7.29
CA ARG A 298 4.06 1.15 -8.51
C ARG A 298 4.65 1.85 -9.72
N ALA A 299 5.16 1.08 -10.68
CA ALA A 299 5.57 1.58 -11.98
C ALA A 299 4.74 0.94 -13.07
N VAL A 300 4.15 1.77 -13.93
CA VAL A 300 3.38 1.38 -15.12
C VAL A 300 4.13 1.91 -16.34
N PHE A 301 4.70 1.00 -17.13
CA PHE A 301 5.38 1.34 -18.38
C PHE A 301 4.52 0.98 -19.57
N MET A 302 4.29 1.94 -20.45
CA MET A 302 3.57 1.78 -21.72
C MET A 302 4.52 2.19 -22.87
N PRO A 303 4.23 1.81 -24.12
CA PRO A 303 5.08 2.19 -25.26
C PRO A 303 5.33 3.70 -25.38
N ASP A 304 4.30 4.51 -25.10
CA ASP A 304 4.35 5.98 -25.29
C ASP A 304 4.54 6.77 -23.99
N GLY A 305 4.92 6.11 -22.89
CA GLY A 305 5.13 6.81 -21.62
C GLY A 305 5.13 5.92 -20.40
N HIS A 306 5.16 6.55 -19.23
CA HIS A 306 5.12 5.83 -17.97
C HIS A 306 4.39 6.62 -16.89
N ARG A 307 3.98 5.90 -15.86
CA ARG A 307 3.47 6.45 -14.62
C ARG A 307 4.14 5.76 -13.46
N ILE A 308 4.62 6.54 -12.50
CA ILE A 308 5.18 6.05 -11.25
C ILE A 308 4.36 6.67 -10.11
N ASP A 309 3.78 5.82 -9.28
CA ASP A 309 3.11 6.20 -8.05
C ASP A 309 3.96 5.69 -6.87
N LYS A 310 4.26 6.57 -5.91
CA LYS A 310 4.92 6.20 -4.67
C LYS A 310 4.05 6.53 -3.48
N VAL A 311 4.07 5.64 -2.50
CA VAL A 311 3.43 5.82 -1.19
C VAL A 311 4.47 5.53 -0.13
N SER A 312 4.53 6.33 0.93
CA SER A 312 5.34 6.00 2.10
C SER A 312 4.66 6.40 3.38
N PHE A 313 4.93 5.62 4.43
CA PHE A 313 4.58 5.94 5.80
C PHE A 313 5.87 6.05 6.58
N THR A 314 6.06 7.13 7.34
CA THR A 314 7.20 7.27 8.25
C THR A 314 6.69 7.59 9.64
N SER A 315 6.97 6.71 10.59
CA SER A 315 6.49 6.85 11.96
C SER A 315 7.06 8.12 12.60
N LYS A 316 6.19 8.89 13.20
CA LYS A 316 6.56 9.94 14.14
C LYS A 316 6.65 9.26 15.49
N ARG A 317 7.87 8.95 15.96
CA ARG A 317 8.07 8.52 17.35
C ARG A 317 7.31 9.49 18.25
N SER A 318 6.50 8.96 19.19
CA SER A 318 5.96 9.77 20.26
C SER A 318 7.14 10.36 21.00
N GLY A 319 7.42 11.64 20.76
CA GLY A 319 8.27 12.41 21.66
C GLY A 319 7.63 12.28 23.03
N SER A 320 8.35 11.65 23.95
CA SER A 320 8.17 11.88 25.38
C SER A 320 8.26 13.40 25.56
N SER A 321 7.10 14.07 25.57
CA SER A 321 7.01 15.41 26.12
C SER A 321 7.21 15.24 27.60
N ARG A 322 8.49 15.27 28.02
CA ARG A 322 8.80 15.79 29.35
C ARG A 322 8.21 17.19 29.35
N VAL A 323 7.06 17.32 30.02
CA VAL A 323 6.61 18.57 30.60
C VAL A 323 7.79 19.09 31.41
N GLN A 324 8.55 20.02 30.83
CA GLN A 324 9.41 20.88 31.62
C GLN A 324 8.45 21.79 32.37
N GLY A 325 8.17 21.43 33.62
CA GLY A 325 7.67 22.37 34.59
C GLY A 325 8.68 23.49 34.74
N LYS A 326 8.22 24.71 34.46
CA LYS A 326 8.57 25.92 35.19
C LYS A 326 7.28 26.71 35.38
#